data_AF-A0A5M9ZPA6-F1
#
_entry.id   AF-A0A5M9ZPA6-F1
#
_cell.length_a   1.000
_cell.length_b   1.000
_cell.length_c   1.000
_cell.angle_alpha   90.00
_cell.angle_beta   90.00
_cell.angle_gamma   90.00
#
_symmetry.space_group_name_H-M   'P 1'
#
loop_
_entity.id
_entity.type
_entity.pdbx_description
1 polymer ?
#
loop_
_entity_poly.entity_id
_entity_poly.type
_entity_poly.pdbx_seq_one_letter_code
_entity_poly.pdbx_strand_id
1 'polypeptide(L)' 'MAANKYVSLAGLSHYMNTSRGWIYQLLETTVPSPSEVFLLAHPVGSLYYTTKPDDPGSVYGGTWEQQSSLGPYVWLRTK' A
#
# COMPACT_ATOMS: atom_id res chain seq x y z
N MET A 1 -20.54 -4.10 -32.59
CA MET A 1 -20.15 -2.87 -31.85
C MET A 1 -19.46 -3.30 -30.57
N ALA A 2 -18.13 -3.20 -30.52
CA ALA A 2 -17.37 -3.57 -29.32
C ALA A 2 -17.28 -2.36 -28.38
N ALA A 3 -17.67 -2.55 -27.13
CA ALA A 3 -17.65 -1.50 -26.11
C ALA A 3 -16.20 -1.29 -25.62
N ASN A 4 -15.62 -0.13 -25.90
CA ASN A 4 -14.36 0.26 -25.29
C ASN A 4 -14.63 0.70 -23.84
N LYS A 5 -14.37 -0.20 -22.89
CA LYS A 5 -14.26 0.17 -21.47
C LYS A 5 -12.92 0.86 -21.27
N TYR A 6 -12.94 2.17 -21.04
CA TYR A 6 -11.79 2.89 -20.51
C TYR A 6 -11.58 2.43 -19.06
N VAL A 7 -10.57 1.61 -18.82
CA VAL A 7 -10.06 1.35 -17.48
C VAL A 7 -9.00 2.41 -17.19
N SER A 8 -9.17 3.13 -16.09
CA SER A 8 -8.26 4.16 -15.57
C SER A 8 -6.81 3.65 -15.56
N LEU A 9 -5.93 4.22 -16.37
CA LEU A 9 -4.51 3.86 -16.41
C LEU A 9 -3.70 4.88 -15.60
N ALA A 10 -3.29 4.48 -14.39
CA ALA A 10 -2.18 5.12 -13.71
C ALA A 10 -0.89 4.81 -14.49
N GLY A 11 -0.20 5.85 -14.97
CA GLY A 11 1.22 5.81 -15.34
C GLY A 11 1.62 4.93 -16.54
N LEU A 12 1.32 5.37 -17.76
CA LEU A 12 2.00 4.88 -18.97
C LEU A 12 3.27 5.70 -19.20
N SER A 13 4.46 5.10 -19.05
CA SER A 13 5.72 5.69 -19.51
C SER A 13 6.11 5.11 -20.87
N HIS A 14 6.46 5.96 -21.83
CA HIS A 14 6.91 5.55 -23.17
C HIS A 14 8.31 4.94 -23.09
N TYR A 15 8.44 3.65 -23.43
CA TYR A 15 9.74 3.05 -23.72
C TYR A 15 9.94 2.97 -25.24
N MET A 16 11.05 3.52 -25.75
CA MET A 16 11.46 3.34 -27.13
C MET A 16 12.45 2.17 -27.21
N ASN A 17 12.13 1.12 -27.97
CA ASN A 17 13.11 0.16 -28.45
C ASN A 17 13.04 0.07 -29.97
N THR A 18 14.04 0.62 -30.64
CA THR A 18 14.22 0.62 -32.09
C THR A 18 14.67 -0.76 -32.56
N SER A 19 13.71 -1.65 -32.80
CA SER A 19 13.78 -2.73 -33.80
C SER A 19 12.46 -3.51 -33.79
N ARG A 20 11.58 -3.22 -34.76
CA ARG A 20 10.37 -4.02 -35.09
C ARG A 20 9.15 -3.81 -34.18
N GLY A 21 8.48 -2.68 -34.36
CA GLY A 21 7.07 -2.47 -33.97
C GLY A 21 6.83 -2.02 -32.53
N TRP A 22 5.78 -1.23 -32.33
CA TRP A 22 5.34 -0.79 -31.01
C TRP A 22 4.72 -1.98 -30.26
N ILE A 23 5.40 -2.47 -29.23
CA ILE A 23 4.79 -3.34 -28.23
C ILE A 23 4.39 -2.48 -27.02
N TYR A 24 3.11 -2.47 -26.68
CA TYR A 24 2.65 -1.95 -25.39
C TYR A 24 3.04 -2.97 -24.32
N GLN A 25 4.22 -2.84 -23.74
CA GLN A 25 4.53 -3.55 -22.51
C GLN A 25 3.82 -2.80 -21.37
N LEU A 26 2.80 -3.41 -20.78
CA LEU A 26 2.24 -2.92 -19.52
C LEU A 26 3.34 -3.05 -18.47
N LEU A 27 4.04 -1.96 -18.18
CA LEU A 27 4.79 -1.85 -16.95
C LEU A 27 3.76 -1.47 -15.89
N GLU A 28 3.20 -2.46 -15.21
CA GLU A 28 2.34 -2.23 -14.06
C GLU A 28 3.20 -1.57 -12.98
N THR A 29 3.32 -0.24 -13.03
CA THR A 29 3.90 0.53 -11.95
C THR A 29 2.90 0.48 -10.81
N THR A 30 2.95 -0.60 -10.04
CA THR A 30 2.11 -0.76 -8.86
C THR A 30 2.65 0.21 -7.82
N VAL A 31 2.08 1.41 -7.79
CA VAL A 31 2.32 2.33 -6.68
C VAL A 31 1.59 1.72 -5.49
N PRO A 32 2.32 1.35 -4.41
CA PRO A 32 1.67 0.79 -3.23
C PRO A 32 0.67 1.80 -2.66
N SER A 33 -0.49 1.32 -2.26
CA SER A 33 -1.48 2.10 -1.55
C SER A 33 -0.87 2.68 -0.26
N PRO A 34 -1.42 3.78 0.29
CA PRO A 34 -0.97 4.32 1.56
C PRO A 34 -0.96 3.29 2.69
N SER A 35 -1.93 2.37 2.70
CA SER A 35 -2.02 1.26 3.66
C SER A 35 -0.85 0.29 3.52
N GLU A 36 -0.48 -0.08 2.29
CA GLU A 36 0.66 -0.95 2.03
C GLU A 36 1.98 -0.28 2.43
N VAL A 37 2.14 1.00 2.10
CA VAL A 37 3.32 1.77 2.54
C VAL A 37 3.39 1.84 4.06
N PHE A 38 2.25 2.02 4.74
CA PHE A 38 2.20 2.04 6.20
C PHE A 38 2.61 0.69 6.80
N LEU A 39 2.10 -0.43 6.27
CA LEU A 39 2.47 -1.77 6.74
C LEU A 39 3.93 -2.12 6.45
N LEU A 40 4.50 -1.63 5.34
CA LEU A 40 5.92 -1.78 5.05
C LEU A 40 6.80 -0.98 6.02
N ALA A 41 6.36 0.22 6.41
CA ALA A 41 7.05 1.05 7.40
C ALA A 41 6.97 0.49 8.84
N HIS A 42 5.99 -0.37 9.12
CA HIS A 42 5.78 -0.99 10.43
C HIS A 42 5.80 -2.52 10.32
N PRO A 43 6.98 -3.17 10.25
CA PRO A 43 7.09 -4.64 10.21
C PRO A 43 6.45 -5.31 11.43
N VAL A 44 6.18 -6.62 11.34
CA VAL A 44 5.76 -7.42 12.51
C VAL A 44 6.81 -7.30 13.62
N GLY A 45 6.34 -7.08 14.85
CA GLY A 45 7.16 -6.78 16.02
C GLY A 45 7.39 -5.29 16.27
N SER A 46 7.02 -4.42 15.33
CA SER A 46 7.08 -2.97 15.55
C SER A 46 5.99 -2.47 16.50
N LEU A 47 6.30 -1.37 17.19
CA LEU A 47 5.36 -0.63 18.03
C LEU A 47 4.91 0.63 17.30
N TYR A 48 3.60 0.86 17.30
CA TYR A 48 2.97 2.07 16.81
C TYR A 48 2.40 2.87 17.98
N TYR A 49 2.80 4.14 18.08
CA TYR A 49 2.40 5.04 19.16
C TYR A 49 1.42 6.08 18.61
N THR A 50 0.28 6.25 19.27
CA THR A 50 -0.76 7.18 18.82
C THR A 50 -1.52 7.79 20.01
N THR A 51 -2.10 8.97 19.79
CA THR A 51 -2.99 9.62 20.75
C THR A 51 -4.44 9.14 20.62
N LYS A 52 -4.75 8.35 19.58
CA LYS A 52 -6.08 7.78 19.35
C LYS A 52 -6.17 6.34 19.83
N PRO A 53 -7.29 5.92 20.43
CA PRO A 53 -7.49 4.55 20.90
C PRO A 53 -7.85 3.57 19.78
N ASP A 54 -7.99 4.02 18.53
CA ASP A 54 -8.41 3.17 17.42
C ASP A 54 -7.34 2.13 17.05
N ASP A 55 -7.77 0.90 16.78
CA ASP A 55 -6.90 -0.18 16.27
C ASP A 55 -6.38 0.19 14.87
N PRO A 56 -5.05 0.28 14.66
CA PRO A 56 -4.45 0.53 13.35
C PRO A 56 -4.88 -0.49 12.28
N GLY A 57 -5.22 -1.71 12.69
CA GLY A 57 -5.73 -2.77 11.83
C GLY A 57 -7.01 -2.39 11.10
N SER A 58 -7.87 -1.59 11.74
CA SER A 58 -9.12 -1.11 11.13
C SER A 58 -8.90 -0.05 10.04
N VAL A 59 -7.75 0.63 10.05
CA VAL A 59 -7.44 1.76 9.15
C VAL A 59 -6.45 1.36 8.06
N TYR A 60 -5.37 0.68 8.45
CA TYR A 60 -4.23 0.37 7.59
C TYR A 60 -4.08 -1.14 7.30
N GLY A 61 -4.88 -1.99 7.95
CA GLY A 61 -4.77 -3.44 7.87
C GLY A 61 -3.69 -4.03 8.77
N GLY A 62 -3.34 -5.30 8.55
CA GLY A 62 -2.45 -6.05 9.43
C GLY A 62 -3.15 -6.50 10.72
N THR A 63 -2.41 -7.13 11.64
CA THR A 63 -2.93 -7.51 12.96
C THR A 63 -2.13 -6.84 14.05
N TRP A 64 -2.84 -6.26 15.01
CA TRP A 64 -2.26 -5.45 16.09
C TRP A 64 -2.79 -5.89 17.44
N GLU A 65 -1.95 -5.76 18.46
CA GLU A 65 -2.29 -6.04 19.84
C GLU A 65 -2.03 -4.80 20.69
N GLN A 66 -3.07 -4.32 21.38
CA GLN A 66 -2.93 -3.18 22.26
C GLN A 66 -2.03 -3.53 23.45
N GLN A 67 -1.01 -2.71 23.67
CA GLN A 67 -0.09 -2.85 24.80
C GLN A 67 -0.49 -1.88 25.91
N SER A 68 -0.33 -2.32 27.17
CA SER A 68 -0.50 -1.43 28.32
C SER A 68 0.59 -0.36 28.34
N SER A 69 0.20 0.91 28.43
CA SER A 69 1.11 2.04 28.51
C SER A 69 0.59 3.10 29.49
N LEU A 70 1.52 3.86 30.11
CA LEU A 70 1.18 4.99 30.98
C LEU A 70 0.94 6.29 30.20
N GLY A 71 1.14 6.29 28.88
CA GLY A 71 1.13 7.47 28.02
C GLY A 71 0.28 7.27 26.77
N PRO A 72 0.82 7.49 25.55
CA PRO A 72 0.05 7.28 24.31
C PRO A 72 -0.39 5.82 24.18
N TYR A 73 -1.45 5.57 23.41
CA TYR A 73 -1.84 4.22 23.06
C TYR A 73 -0.74 3.57 22.23
N VAL A 74 -0.41 2.33 22.59
CA VAL A 74 0.67 1.56 21.94
C VAL A 74 0.08 0.30 21.35
N TRP A 75 0.40 0.03 20.09
CA TRP A 75 -0.02 -1.14 19.35
C TRP A 75 1.18 -1.92 18.87
N LEU A 76 1.28 -3.21 19.23
CA LEU A 76 2.28 -4.14 18.73
C LEU A 76 1.76 -4.81 17.46
N ARG A 77 2.51 -4.74 16.36
CA ARG A 77 2.14 -5.49 15.15
C ARG A 77 2.49 -6.97 15.32
N THR A 78 1.52 -7.85 15.12
CA THR A 78 1.69 -9.30 15.29
C THR A 78 1.65 -10.10 13.99
N LYS A 79 1.04 -9.57 12.92
CA LYS A 79 1.00 -10.16 11.56
C LYS A 79 0.93 -9.09 10.47
#